data_AF-A0A7J7XRK0-F1
#
_entry.id   AF-A0A7J7XRK0-F1
#
_cell.length_a   1.000
_cell.length_b   1.000
_cell.length_c   1.000
_cell.angle_alpha   90.00
_cell.angle_beta   90.00
_cell.angle_gamma   90.00
#
_symmetry.space_group_name_H-M   'P 1'
#
loop_
_entity.id
_entity.type
_entity.pdbx_description
1 polymer ?
#
loop_
_entity_poly.entity_id
_entity_poly.type
_entity_poly.pdbx_seq_one_letter_code
_entity_poly.pdbx_strand_id
1 'polypeptide(L)'
;MLLALYTCLLWLSTGGLWTVQAQDTDADMSTRSHHRNLAPNNVDFAFGLYKHLVASTPDKNVFISPVSISMALAMLSLGACNDTRAQILQGLGFNLTEKSEAEIHQGFWSLHRLLRESDTSLEMTMGNALFLNQSLELQESFSANTKRYYELDALTTDFQDWARAGRQINDYIKNKTHGKMVDLFSELDSPAILILVNYIFFKGISTHPILTRPHLLLPRTVTAIRTQGTRLGKAFHFTKHMHICESPSSPAHGHTPSYGKVPGRRTST
;
A
#
# COMPACT_ATOMS: atom_id res chain seq x y z
N MET A 1 36.37 31.41 56.16
CA MET A 1 35.72 31.52 54.84
C MET A 1 36.55 30.94 53.67
N LEU A 2 37.37 29.89 53.89
CA LEU A 2 38.10 29.22 52.78
C LEU A 2 38.09 27.68 52.84
N LEU A 3 37.36 27.04 53.77
CA LEU A 3 37.25 25.57 53.84
C LEU A 3 35.95 24.99 53.28
N ALA A 4 34.91 25.79 53.04
CA ALA A 4 33.62 25.31 52.52
C ALA A 4 33.55 25.22 50.99
N LEU A 5 34.54 25.77 50.27
CA LEU A 5 34.59 25.73 48.80
C LEU A 5 35.42 24.54 48.27
N TYR A 6 36.22 23.88 49.10
CA TYR A 6 37.08 22.77 48.66
C TYR A 6 36.38 21.40 48.69
N THR A 7 35.29 21.24 49.45
CA THR A 7 34.53 19.98 49.50
C THR A 7 33.61 19.78 48.30
N CYS A 8 33.23 20.84 47.58
CA CYS A 8 32.41 20.71 46.37
C CYS A 8 33.20 20.30 45.12
N LEU A 9 34.53 20.50 45.09
CA LEU A 9 35.35 20.21 43.90
C LEU A 9 35.96 18.80 43.87
N LEU A 10 35.92 18.06 44.99
CA LEU A 10 36.37 16.65 45.06
C LEU A 10 35.25 15.63 44.84
N TRP A 11 33.98 16.06 44.82
CA TRP A 11 32.85 15.19 44.49
C TRP A 11 32.54 15.11 42.98
N LEU A 12 33.22 15.91 42.17
CA LEU A 12 33.08 15.90 40.71
C LEU A 12 34.11 15.01 40.00
N SER A 13 35.01 14.33 40.74
CA SER A 13 36.13 13.58 40.15
C SER A 13 36.17 12.08 40.45
N THR A 14 35.14 11.50 41.12
CA THR A 14 35.03 10.03 41.29
C THR A 14 33.65 9.43 41.01
N GLY A 15 32.68 10.21 40.51
CA GLY A 15 31.43 9.69 39.96
C GLY A 15 31.63 9.19 38.53
N GLY A 16 32.30 8.04 38.38
CA GLY A 16 32.45 7.37 37.09
C GLY A 16 31.11 7.21 36.38
N LEU A 17 31.12 7.61 35.11
CA LEU A 17 30.05 7.53 34.13
C LEU A 17 29.63 6.06 33.93
N TRP A 18 28.69 5.56 34.72
CA TRP A 18 27.90 4.40 34.32
C TRP A 18 26.86 4.88 33.32
N THR A 19 27.16 4.68 32.05
CA THR A 19 26.15 4.72 30.99
C THR A 19 25.11 3.66 31.32
N VAL A 20 23.92 4.09 31.75
CA VAL A 20 22.72 3.26 31.61
C VAL A 20 22.47 3.16 30.11
N GLN A 21 23.14 2.22 29.49
CA GLN A 21 22.79 1.74 28.17
C GLN A 21 21.55 0.90 28.41
N ALA A 22 20.38 1.54 28.26
CA ALA A 22 19.16 0.80 28.01
C ALA A 22 19.43 -0.02 26.76
N GLN A 23 19.60 -1.33 26.96
CA GLN A 23 19.73 -2.29 25.89
C GLN A 23 18.33 -2.47 25.31
N ASP A 24 17.93 -1.52 24.48
CA ASP A 24 16.74 -1.65 23.66
C ASP A 24 17.03 -2.72 22.61
N THR A 25 16.32 -3.83 22.75
CA THR A 25 16.26 -4.98 21.86
C THR A 25 16.29 -4.57 20.38
N ASP A 26 17.40 -4.86 19.71
CA ASP A 26 17.71 -4.58 18.28
C ASP A 26 16.68 -5.12 17.25
N ALA A 27 15.66 -5.84 17.69
CA ALA A 27 14.64 -6.42 16.81
C ALA A 27 13.55 -5.43 16.37
N ASP A 28 13.26 -4.37 17.14
CA ASP A 28 12.12 -3.46 16.86
C ASP A 28 12.49 -2.25 15.97
N MET A 29 13.72 -1.72 16.10
CA MET A 29 14.19 -0.56 15.32
C MET A 29 14.38 -0.86 13.82
N SER A 30 14.81 -2.08 13.47
CA SER A 30 15.09 -2.44 12.06
C SER A 30 13.81 -2.39 11.20
N THR A 31 12.70 -2.96 11.69
CA THR A 31 11.43 -2.99 10.96
C THR A 31 10.78 -1.61 10.81
N ARG A 32 11.06 -0.67 11.72
CA ARG A 32 10.64 0.73 11.60
C ARG A 32 11.41 1.51 10.53
N SER A 33 12.64 1.11 10.19
CA SER A 33 13.45 1.82 9.19
C SER A 33 13.03 1.50 7.76
N HIS A 34 12.75 0.23 7.45
CA HIS A 34 12.65 -0.23 6.06
C HIS A 34 11.42 0.30 5.31
N HIS A 35 10.26 0.44 5.98
CA HIS A 35 9.07 1.01 5.35
C HIS A 35 9.17 2.52 5.12
N ARG A 36 9.84 3.26 6.03
CA ARG A 36 10.09 4.70 5.87
C ARG A 36 10.92 4.99 4.63
N ASN A 37 11.82 4.08 4.27
CA ASN A 37 12.65 4.16 3.08
C ASN A 37 11.88 4.00 1.76
N LEU A 38 10.60 3.62 1.78
CA LEU A 38 9.73 3.61 0.59
C LEU A 38 8.87 4.87 0.46
N ALA A 39 8.68 5.63 1.54
CA ALA A 39 7.74 6.74 1.56
C ALA A 39 8.03 7.81 0.51
N PRO A 40 9.29 8.25 0.29
CA PRO A 40 9.59 9.25 -0.75
C PRO A 40 9.20 8.75 -2.15
N ASN A 41 9.61 7.53 -2.53
CA ASN A 41 9.31 6.96 -3.84
C ASN A 41 7.80 6.81 -4.05
N ASN A 42 7.06 6.34 -3.03
CA ASN A 42 5.61 6.18 -3.13
C ASN A 42 4.87 7.53 -3.18
N VAL A 43 5.40 8.59 -2.55
CA VAL A 43 4.86 9.96 -2.65
C VAL A 43 5.07 10.52 -4.05
N ASP A 44 6.27 10.39 -4.61
CA ASP A 44 6.57 10.85 -5.96
C ASP A 44 5.72 10.11 -7.01
N PHE A 45 5.63 8.79 -6.87
CA PHE A 45 4.73 7.97 -7.69
C PHE A 45 3.27 8.41 -7.57
N ALA A 46 2.78 8.65 -6.35
CA ALA A 46 1.42 9.11 -6.10
C ALA A 46 1.10 10.42 -6.82
N PHE A 47 1.97 11.42 -6.71
CA PHE A 47 1.78 12.71 -7.37
C PHE A 47 1.90 12.60 -8.88
N GLY A 48 2.87 11.82 -9.39
CA GLY A 48 3.03 11.56 -10.82
C GLY A 48 1.78 10.92 -11.42
N LEU A 49 1.27 9.87 -10.78
CA LEU A 49 0.05 9.18 -11.18
C LEU A 49 -1.18 10.08 -11.11
N TYR A 50 -1.35 10.81 -10.01
CA TYR A 50 -2.48 11.73 -9.83
C TYR A 50 -2.53 12.81 -10.92
N LYS A 51 -1.39 13.43 -11.23
CA LYS A 51 -1.29 14.44 -12.30
C LYS A 51 -1.69 13.86 -13.65
N HIS A 52 -1.22 12.66 -13.99
CA HIS A 52 -1.60 11.99 -15.23
C HIS A 52 -3.09 11.71 -15.29
N LEU A 53 -3.68 11.17 -14.21
CA LEU A 53 -5.11 10.86 -14.18
C LEU A 53 -5.98 12.11 -14.32
N VAL A 54 -5.67 13.19 -13.60
CA VAL A 54 -6.41 14.45 -13.71
C VAL A 54 -6.31 15.03 -15.13
N ALA A 55 -5.14 14.95 -15.76
CA ALA A 55 -4.96 15.41 -17.14
C ALA A 55 -5.74 14.55 -18.16
N SER A 56 -5.84 13.24 -17.93
CA SER A 56 -6.57 12.32 -18.81
C SER A 56 -8.09 12.35 -18.62
N THR A 57 -8.58 12.79 -17.46
CA THR A 57 -10.03 12.86 -17.14
C THR A 57 -10.39 14.18 -16.45
N PRO A 58 -10.31 15.32 -17.16
CA PRO A 58 -10.41 16.65 -16.56
C PRO A 58 -11.75 16.90 -15.83
N ASP A 59 -12.83 16.27 -16.28
CA ASP A 59 -14.19 16.49 -15.74
C ASP A 59 -14.67 15.36 -14.82
N LYS A 60 -13.76 14.50 -14.34
CA LYS A 60 -14.10 13.38 -13.46
C LYS A 60 -13.39 13.48 -12.12
N ASN A 61 -14.11 13.10 -11.06
CA ASN A 61 -13.52 12.94 -9.74
C ASN A 61 -12.40 11.89 -9.78
N VAL A 62 -11.21 12.25 -9.30
CA VAL A 62 -10.07 11.34 -9.16
C VAL A 62 -9.88 11.01 -7.68
N PHE A 63 -10.10 9.75 -7.34
CA PHE A 63 -9.69 9.15 -6.08
C PHE A 63 -8.71 8.02 -6.41
N ILE A 64 -7.70 7.72 -5.61
CA ILE A 64 -6.77 6.60 -5.84
C ILE A 64 -6.18 6.18 -4.50
N SER A 65 -5.73 4.92 -4.43
CA SER A 65 -4.79 4.47 -3.40
C SER A 65 -3.42 4.20 -4.05
N PRO A 66 -2.49 5.17 -4.03
CA PRO A 66 -1.16 4.99 -4.61
C PRO A 66 -0.42 3.80 -4.01
N VAL A 67 -0.54 3.58 -2.69
CA VAL A 67 0.09 2.44 -2.01
C VAL A 67 -0.44 1.08 -2.48
N SER A 68 -1.74 0.99 -2.76
CA SER A 68 -2.35 -0.23 -3.33
C SER A 68 -1.76 -0.53 -4.71
N ILE A 69 -1.68 0.49 -5.56
CA ILE A 69 -1.19 0.38 -6.93
C ILE A 69 0.31 0.03 -6.94
N SER A 70 1.11 0.72 -6.13
CA SER A 70 2.55 0.46 -6.05
C SER A 70 2.86 -0.93 -5.48
N MET A 71 2.12 -1.39 -4.48
CA MET A 71 2.23 -2.75 -3.93
C MET A 71 1.91 -3.81 -5.00
N ALA A 72 0.83 -3.63 -5.76
CA ALA A 72 0.45 -4.56 -6.83
C ALA A 72 1.52 -4.62 -7.94
N LEU A 73 2.05 -3.48 -8.35
CA LEU A 73 3.12 -3.38 -9.36
C LEU A 73 4.44 -3.97 -8.86
N ALA A 74 4.85 -3.68 -7.63
CA ALA A 74 6.06 -4.25 -7.04
C ALA A 74 5.93 -5.76 -6.83
N MET A 75 4.73 -6.28 -6.56
CA MET A 75 4.52 -7.72 -6.53
C MET A 75 4.59 -8.35 -7.92
N LEU A 76 4.03 -7.68 -8.92
CA LEU A 76 4.10 -8.10 -10.32
C LEU A 76 5.55 -8.17 -10.84
N SER A 77 6.42 -7.26 -10.38
CA SER A 77 7.83 -7.24 -10.79
C SER A 77 8.58 -8.52 -10.43
N LEU A 78 8.18 -9.24 -9.37
CA LEU A 78 8.74 -10.55 -9.00
C LEU A 78 8.53 -11.62 -10.08
N GLY A 79 7.48 -11.50 -10.89
CA GLY A 79 7.21 -12.40 -12.00
C GLY A 79 7.67 -11.86 -13.37
N ALA A 80 8.11 -10.60 -13.42
CA ALA A 80 8.59 -9.97 -14.64
C ALA A 80 10.08 -10.31 -14.89
N CYS A 81 10.52 -10.26 -16.15
CA CYS A 81 11.90 -10.55 -16.54
C CYS A 81 12.61 -9.28 -17.03
N ASN A 82 13.91 -9.17 -16.73
CA ASN A 82 14.85 -8.18 -17.27
C ASN A 82 14.27 -6.75 -17.32
N ASP A 83 14.24 -6.14 -18.50
CA ASP A 83 13.81 -4.77 -18.73
C ASP A 83 12.37 -4.51 -18.27
N THR A 84 11.47 -5.50 -18.38
CA THR A 84 10.09 -5.34 -17.88
C THR A 84 10.08 -5.16 -16.36
N ARG A 85 10.90 -5.92 -15.64
CA ARG A 85 11.05 -5.75 -14.19
C ARG A 85 11.64 -4.40 -13.86
N ALA A 86 12.71 -4.01 -14.56
CA ALA A 86 13.38 -2.74 -14.35
C ALA A 86 12.44 -1.55 -14.58
N GLN A 87 11.68 -1.57 -15.68
CA GLN A 87 10.69 -0.53 -16.01
C GLN A 87 9.59 -0.41 -14.97
N ILE A 88 9.09 -1.54 -14.44
CA ILE A 88 8.08 -1.52 -13.37
C ILE A 88 8.64 -0.81 -12.13
N LEU A 89 9.82 -1.24 -11.66
CA LEU A 89 10.40 -0.69 -10.43
C LEU A 89 10.84 0.77 -10.58
N GLN A 90 11.42 1.14 -11.71
CA GLN A 90 11.77 2.53 -12.01
C GLN A 90 10.53 3.41 -12.17
N GLY A 91 9.45 2.88 -12.75
CA GLY A 91 8.15 3.56 -12.85
C GLY A 91 7.51 3.83 -11.48
N LEU A 92 7.83 3.02 -10.47
CA LEU A 92 7.49 3.27 -9.06
C LEU A 92 8.43 4.26 -8.36
N GLY A 93 9.39 4.81 -9.10
CA GLY A 93 10.34 5.81 -8.62
C GLY A 93 11.60 5.23 -7.98
N PHE A 94 11.87 3.92 -8.07
CA PHE A 94 13.06 3.32 -7.47
C PHE A 94 14.30 3.49 -8.37
N ASN A 95 15.40 3.97 -7.77
CA ASN A 95 16.71 3.93 -8.42
C ASN A 95 17.40 2.58 -8.14
N LEU A 96 17.45 1.72 -9.16
CA LEU A 96 18.01 0.37 -9.06
C LEU A 96 19.54 0.33 -8.92
N THR A 97 20.25 1.46 -9.11
CA THR A 97 21.68 1.55 -8.80
C THR A 97 21.95 1.85 -7.33
N GLU A 98 20.97 2.39 -6.61
CA GLU A 98 21.09 2.79 -5.20
C GLU A 98 20.40 1.81 -4.26
N LYS A 99 19.36 1.11 -4.73
CA LYS A 99 18.57 0.19 -3.91
C LYS A 99 18.36 -1.13 -4.63
N SER A 100 18.67 -2.23 -3.95
CA SER A 100 18.47 -3.57 -4.50
C SER A 100 16.98 -3.97 -4.54
N GLU A 101 16.61 -4.87 -5.45
CA GLU A 101 15.25 -5.42 -5.53
C GLU A 101 14.82 -6.07 -4.21
N ALA A 102 15.74 -6.74 -3.51
CA ALA A 102 15.48 -7.36 -2.22
C ALA A 102 15.10 -6.32 -1.16
N GLU A 103 15.79 -5.17 -1.11
CA GLU A 103 15.45 -4.08 -0.20
C GLU A 103 14.12 -3.42 -0.52
N ILE A 104 13.78 -3.30 -1.81
CA ILE A 104 12.47 -2.79 -2.25
C ILE A 104 11.35 -3.70 -1.73
N HIS A 105 11.44 -5.01 -1.98
CA HIS A 105 10.43 -5.98 -1.54
C HIS A 105 10.37 -6.13 -0.01
N GLN A 106 11.51 -6.04 0.69
CA GLN A 106 11.55 -6.01 2.15
C GLN A 106 10.86 -4.76 2.72
N GLY A 107 11.01 -3.60 2.05
CA GLY A 107 10.28 -2.39 2.38
C GLY A 107 8.77 -2.58 2.24
N PHE A 108 8.32 -3.20 1.16
CA PHE A 108 6.89 -3.44 0.91
C PHE A 108 6.31 -4.45 1.90
N TRP A 109 7.08 -5.48 2.27
CA TRP A 109 6.70 -6.40 3.35
C TRP A 109 6.54 -5.68 4.69
N SER A 110 7.48 -4.81 5.05
CA SER A 110 7.41 -4.02 6.28
C SER A 110 6.18 -3.10 6.28
N LEU A 111 5.89 -2.47 5.14
CA LEU A 111 4.71 -1.64 4.95
C LEU A 111 3.41 -2.46 5.02
N HIS A 112 3.38 -3.63 4.39
CA HIS A 112 2.24 -4.55 4.38
C HIS A 112 1.89 -5.02 5.80
N ARG A 113 2.90 -5.27 6.64
CA ARG A 113 2.72 -5.62 8.05
C ARG A 113 2.17 -4.44 8.85
N LEU A 114 2.80 -3.27 8.72
CA LEU A 114 2.38 -2.05 9.41
C LEU A 114 0.92 -1.67 9.12
N LEU A 115 0.49 -1.77 7.86
CA LEU A 115 -0.88 -1.43 7.46
C LEU A 115 -1.91 -2.46 7.93
N ARG A 116 -1.49 -3.66 8.32
CA ARG A 116 -2.38 -4.68 8.90
C ARG A 116 -2.50 -4.54 10.41
N GLU A 117 -1.42 -4.14 11.06
CA GLU A 117 -1.38 -3.79 12.47
C GLU A 117 -2.26 -2.56 12.70
N SER A 118 -3.54 -2.80 12.98
CA SER A 118 -4.53 -1.75 13.29
C SER A 118 -4.63 -1.59 14.80
N ASP A 119 -4.54 -0.34 15.27
CA ASP A 119 -4.96 0.01 16.62
C ASP A 119 -6.49 0.12 16.67
N THR A 120 -7.08 -0.02 17.86
CA THR A 120 -8.52 0.06 18.15
C THR A 120 -9.24 1.28 17.58
N SER A 121 -8.51 2.35 17.27
CA SER A 121 -9.03 3.59 16.69
C SER A 121 -9.14 3.59 15.15
N LEU A 122 -8.56 2.58 14.48
CA LEU A 122 -8.48 2.49 13.03
C LEU A 122 -8.91 1.10 12.53
N GLU A 123 -10.00 1.04 11.77
CA GLU A 123 -10.44 -0.19 11.12
C GLU A 123 -9.83 -0.28 9.72
N MET A 124 -8.80 -1.12 9.56
CA MET A 124 -8.10 -1.34 8.29
C MET A 124 -8.16 -2.81 7.87
N THR A 125 -8.39 -3.07 6.59
CA THR A 125 -8.35 -4.43 6.02
C THR A 125 -7.68 -4.36 4.67
N MET A 126 -6.64 -5.14 4.47
CA MET A 126 -5.96 -5.23 3.18
C MET A 126 -5.46 -6.63 2.91
N GLY A 127 -5.26 -6.93 1.63
CA GLY A 127 -4.69 -8.18 1.22
C GLY A 127 -4.46 -8.26 -0.28
N ASN A 128 -3.87 -9.39 -0.66
CA ASN A 128 -3.43 -9.67 -2.02
C ASN A 128 -3.97 -11.03 -2.44
N ALA A 129 -4.46 -11.14 -3.68
CA ALA A 129 -4.85 -12.41 -4.25
C ALA A 129 -4.49 -12.49 -5.73
N LEU A 130 -4.10 -13.68 -6.17
CA LEU A 130 -3.83 -13.98 -7.56
C LEU A 130 -4.81 -15.04 -8.03
N PHE A 131 -5.63 -14.68 -9.01
CA PHE A 131 -6.53 -15.59 -9.68
C PHE A 131 -5.88 -16.02 -10.99
N LEU A 132 -5.62 -17.31 -11.16
CA LEU A 132 -4.91 -17.85 -12.31
C LEU A 132 -5.73 -18.95 -12.99
N ASN A 133 -5.60 -19.05 -14.31
CA ASN A 133 -6.25 -20.13 -15.07
C ASN A 133 -5.74 -21.50 -14.58
N GLN A 134 -6.62 -22.51 -14.60
CA GLN A 134 -6.30 -23.88 -14.18
C GLN A 134 -5.17 -24.52 -15.00
N SER A 135 -4.94 -24.05 -16.22
CA SER A 135 -3.86 -24.51 -17.10
C SER A 135 -2.48 -23.92 -16.78
N LEU A 136 -2.37 -23.05 -15.76
CA LEU A 136 -1.13 -22.40 -15.38
C LEU A 136 -0.61 -22.92 -14.05
N GLU A 137 0.69 -23.13 -13.99
CA GLU A 137 1.42 -23.38 -12.75
C GLU A 137 2.35 -22.21 -12.45
N LEU A 138 2.37 -21.77 -11.19
CA LEU A 138 3.27 -20.71 -10.76
C LEU A 138 4.68 -21.27 -10.57
N GLN A 139 5.69 -20.52 -11.02
CA GLN A 139 7.05 -20.85 -10.66
C GLN A 139 7.22 -20.81 -9.13
N GLU A 140 7.95 -21.79 -8.59
CA GLU A 140 8.14 -21.95 -7.15
C GLU A 140 8.75 -20.70 -6.51
N SER A 141 9.74 -20.09 -7.17
CA SER A 141 10.38 -18.85 -6.71
C SER A 141 9.39 -17.68 -6.65
N PHE A 142 8.51 -17.54 -7.64
CA PHE A 142 7.46 -16.52 -7.65
C PHE A 142 6.45 -16.76 -6.53
N SER A 143 5.98 -18.00 -6.37
CA SER A 143 5.06 -18.38 -5.29
C SER A 143 5.67 -18.10 -3.91
N ALA A 144 6.91 -18.54 -3.67
CA ALA A 144 7.61 -18.36 -2.41
C ALA A 144 7.83 -16.88 -2.08
N ASN A 145 8.31 -16.09 -3.03
CA ASN A 145 8.59 -14.67 -2.82
C ASN A 145 7.30 -13.85 -2.62
N THR A 146 6.26 -14.11 -3.42
CA THR A 146 4.98 -13.39 -3.26
C THR A 146 4.26 -13.77 -1.98
N LYS A 147 4.34 -15.04 -1.54
CA LYS A 147 3.82 -15.44 -0.23
C LYS A 147 4.61 -14.78 0.91
N ARG A 148 5.94 -14.74 0.80
CA ARG A 148 6.82 -14.13 1.82
C ARG A 148 6.61 -12.64 1.97
N TYR A 149 6.69 -11.88 0.87
CA TYR A 149 6.71 -10.42 0.92
C TYR A 149 5.31 -9.78 0.96
N TYR A 150 4.32 -10.43 0.34
CA TYR A 150 3.00 -9.84 0.13
C TYR A 150 1.85 -10.69 0.66
N GLU A 151 2.13 -11.86 1.24
CA GLU A 151 1.12 -12.82 1.72
C GLU A 151 0.04 -13.14 0.68
N LEU A 152 0.47 -13.22 -0.57
CA LEU A 152 -0.39 -13.49 -1.70
C LEU A 152 -1.10 -14.85 -1.53
N ASP A 153 -2.42 -14.84 -1.64
CA ASP A 153 -3.21 -16.06 -1.80
C ASP A 153 -3.39 -16.34 -3.30
N ALA A 154 -2.99 -17.53 -3.76
CA ALA A 154 -3.16 -17.95 -5.15
C ALA A 154 -4.38 -18.86 -5.28
N LEU A 155 -5.29 -18.55 -6.20
CA LEU A 155 -6.54 -19.27 -6.43
C LEU A 155 -6.73 -19.62 -7.90
N THR A 156 -7.00 -20.89 -8.16
CA THR A 156 -7.35 -21.36 -9.49
C THR A 156 -8.76 -20.89 -9.87
N THR A 157 -8.90 -20.33 -11.07
CA THR A 157 -10.15 -19.75 -11.59
C THR A 157 -10.32 -20.12 -13.06
N ASP A 158 -11.53 -20.51 -13.45
CA ASP A 158 -11.85 -20.73 -14.87
C ASP A 158 -12.32 -19.43 -15.52
N PHE A 159 -11.43 -18.79 -16.25
CA PHE A 159 -11.74 -17.54 -16.97
C PHE A 159 -12.51 -17.76 -18.27
N GLN A 160 -12.78 -19.00 -18.70
CA GLN A 160 -13.68 -19.27 -19.84
C GLN A 160 -15.15 -19.00 -19.46
N ASP A 161 -15.53 -19.26 -18.21
CA ASP A 161 -16.80 -18.85 -17.62
C ASP A 161 -16.61 -17.55 -16.82
N TRP A 162 -16.57 -16.41 -17.53
CA TRP A 162 -16.33 -15.11 -16.91
C TRP A 162 -17.35 -14.77 -15.82
N ALA A 163 -18.63 -15.11 -16.02
CA ALA A 163 -19.67 -14.84 -15.04
C ALA A 163 -19.37 -15.56 -13.71
N ARG A 164 -18.88 -16.80 -13.77
CA ARG A 164 -18.43 -17.54 -12.59
C ARG A 164 -17.13 -17.01 -12.01
N ALA A 165 -16.15 -16.69 -12.85
CA ALA A 165 -14.88 -16.12 -12.42
C ALA A 165 -15.07 -14.79 -11.67
N GLY A 166 -15.87 -13.88 -12.22
CA GLY A 166 -16.21 -12.61 -11.58
C GLY A 166 -16.88 -12.79 -10.21
N ARG A 167 -17.84 -13.73 -10.12
CA ARG A 167 -18.46 -14.10 -8.83
C ARG A 167 -17.44 -14.64 -7.84
N GLN A 168 -16.57 -15.57 -8.26
CA GLN A 168 -15.53 -16.13 -7.39
C GLN A 168 -14.58 -15.06 -6.84
N ILE A 169 -14.15 -14.11 -7.67
CA ILE A 169 -13.30 -13.00 -7.26
C ILE A 169 -14.03 -12.09 -6.27
N ASN A 170 -15.27 -11.69 -6.59
CA ASN A 170 -16.08 -10.83 -5.73
C ASN A 170 -16.37 -11.50 -4.38
N ASP A 171 -16.73 -12.78 -4.37
CA ASP A 171 -17.01 -13.55 -3.14
C ASP A 171 -15.76 -13.70 -2.27
N TYR A 172 -14.61 -13.95 -2.89
CA TYR A 172 -13.33 -14.00 -2.18
C TYR A 172 -13.03 -12.67 -1.48
N ILE A 173 -13.14 -11.55 -2.19
CA ILE A 173 -12.86 -10.22 -1.63
C ILE A 173 -13.89 -9.87 -0.56
N LYS A 174 -15.17 -10.16 -0.80
CA LYS A 174 -16.25 -9.99 0.18
C LYS A 174 -15.97 -10.75 1.46
N ASN A 175 -15.56 -12.00 1.37
CA ASN A 175 -15.23 -12.82 2.54
C ASN A 175 -14.02 -12.25 3.30
N LYS A 176 -12.90 -11.99 2.61
CA LYS A 176 -11.68 -11.44 3.22
C LYS A 176 -11.87 -10.06 3.84
N THR A 177 -12.87 -9.32 3.37
CA THR A 177 -13.22 -7.99 3.89
C THR A 177 -14.43 -8.02 4.83
N HIS A 178 -14.92 -9.19 5.26
CA HIS A 178 -16.08 -9.33 6.15
C HIS A 178 -17.33 -8.58 5.63
N GLY A 179 -17.60 -8.67 4.33
CA GLY A 179 -18.75 -8.05 3.68
C GLY A 179 -18.56 -6.57 3.32
N LYS A 180 -17.40 -5.97 3.63
CA LYS A 180 -17.17 -4.53 3.41
C LYS A 180 -16.92 -4.16 1.95
N MET A 181 -16.47 -5.09 1.12
CA MET A 181 -16.22 -4.84 -0.29
C MET A 181 -17.01 -5.86 -1.11
N VAL A 182 -17.95 -5.36 -1.91
CA VAL A 182 -18.89 -6.16 -2.72
C VAL A 182 -18.91 -5.63 -4.16
N ASP A 183 -19.19 -6.52 -5.11
CA ASP A 183 -19.48 -6.21 -6.52
C ASP A 183 -18.44 -5.32 -7.21
N LEU A 184 -17.16 -5.63 -7.00
CA LEU A 184 -16.06 -4.83 -7.52
C LEU A 184 -15.83 -5.11 -9.00
N PHE A 185 -15.90 -6.37 -9.41
CA PHE A 185 -15.75 -6.78 -10.79
C PHE A 185 -17.13 -6.94 -11.41
N SER A 186 -17.61 -5.90 -12.09
CA SER A 186 -18.73 -5.99 -13.04
C SER A 186 -18.18 -6.37 -14.41
N GLU A 187 -18.73 -7.42 -15.02
CA GLU A 187 -18.47 -7.94 -16.37
C GLU A 187 -17.28 -7.28 -17.10
N LEU A 188 -16.09 -7.91 -17.02
CA LEU A 188 -14.94 -7.49 -17.82
C LEU A 188 -15.10 -8.11 -19.21
N ASP A 189 -15.22 -7.26 -20.23
CA ASP A 189 -15.48 -7.64 -21.62
C ASP A 189 -14.32 -8.36 -22.33
N SER A 190 -13.36 -8.96 -21.63
CA SER A 190 -12.19 -9.52 -22.29
C SER A 190 -11.56 -10.71 -21.54
N PRO A 191 -11.00 -11.72 -22.25
CA PRO A 191 -10.46 -12.95 -21.66
C PRO A 191 -9.18 -12.72 -20.86
N ALA A 192 -9.20 -13.04 -19.55
CA ALA A 192 -8.02 -13.03 -18.69
C ALA A 192 -7.42 -14.44 -18.60
N ILE A 193 -6.11 -14.54 -18.40
CA ILE A 193 -5.50 -15.79 -17.95
C ILE A 193 -4.99 -15.69 -16.51
N LEU A 194 -4.80 -14.46 -16.03
CA LEU A 194 -4.30 -14.13 -14.70
C LEU A 194 -4.82 -12.75 -14.29
N ILE A 195 -5.28 -12.65 -13.05
CA ILE A 195 -5.71 -11.40 -12.41
C ILE A 195 -5.06 -11.31 -11.03
N LEU A 196 -4.16 -10.36 -10.86
CA LEU A 196 -3.61 -9.98 -9.56
C LEU A 196 -4.48 -8.88 -8.96
N VAL A 197 -4.95 -9.10 -7.74
CA VAL A 197 -5.82 -8.20 -6.99
C VAL A 197 -5.11 -7.76 -5.72
N ASN A 198 -4.96 -6.44 -5.55
CA ASN A 198 -4.69 -5.82 -4.25
C ASN A 198 -5.96 -5.08 -3.81
N TYR A 199 -6.44 -5.36 -2.60
CA TYR A 199 -7.60 -4.67 -2.03
C TYR A 199 -7.20 -4.00 -0.71
N ILE A 200 -7.70 -2.78 -0.52
CA ILE A 200 -7.53 -2.02 0.71
C ILE A 200 -8.88 -1.38 1.07
N PHE A 201 -9.33 -1.64 2.29
CA PHE A 201 -10.42 -0.99 2.98
C PHE A 201 -9.85 -0.25 4.19
N PHE A 202 -10.27 1.00 4.35
CA PHE A 202 -9.91 1.81 5.51
C PHE A 202 -11.16 2.52 6.03
N LYS A 203 -11.24 2.63 7.35
CA LYS A 203 -12.24 3.41 8.07
C LYS A 203 -11.60 4.00 9.32
N GLY A 204 -11.39 5.32 9.28
CA GLY A 204 -10.92 6.09 10.43
C GLY A 204 -12.05 6.82 11.14
N ILE A 205 -11.91 7.02 12.45
CA ILE A 205 -12.80 7.86 13.26
C ILE A 205 -12.17 9.27 13.33
N SER A 206 -12.93 10.33 13.01
CA SER A 206 -12.40 11.71 13.07
C SER A 206 -12.05 12.12 14.51
N THR A 207 -10.91 12.82 14.69
CA THR A 207 -10.46 13.32 16.01
C THR A 207 -11.23 14.56 16.49
N HIS A 208 -11.98 15.22 15.60
CA HIS A 208 -12.73 16.43 15.90
C HIS A 208 -14.21 16.28 15.48
N PRO A 209 -15.18 16.33 16.42
CA PRO A 209 -16.60 16.16 16.14
C PRO A 209 -17.33 17.43 15.65
N ILE A 210 -16.63 18.47 15.19
CA ILE A 210 -17.21 19.82 15.00
C ILE A 210 -18.10 19.96 13.72
N LEU A 211 -18.41 18.87 13.03
CA LEU A 211 -19.51 18.87 12.05
C LEU A 211 -20.61 17.94 12.54
N THR A 212 -21.81 18.51 12.71
CA THR A 212 -23.05 17.93 13.28
C THR A 212 -23.62 16.73 12.50
N ARG A 213 -22.80 16.03 11.71
CA ARG A 213 -23.09 14.72 11.12
C ARG A 213 -21.78 13.93 11.05
N PRO A 214 -21.61 12.82 11.80
CA PRO A 214 -20.45 11.96 11.67
C PRO A 214 -20.50 11.26 10.30
N HIS A 215 -19.91 11.88 9.29
CA HIS A 215 -19.77 11.28 7.97
C HIS A 215 -18.46 10.47 7.94
N LEU A 216 -18.63 9.15 7.89
CA LEU A 216 -17.57 8.16 7.93
C LEU A 216 -16.94 8.02 6.53
N LEU A 217 -15.65 8.33 6.39
CA LEU A 217 -14.92 8.05 5.16
C LEU A 217 -14.61 6.54 5.10
N LEU A 218 -15.18 5.87 4.08
CA LEU A 218 -14.97 4.44 3.80
C LEU A 218 -14.26 4.23 2.46
N PRO A 219 -13.01 4.70 2.28
CA PRO A 219 -12.28 4.45 1.07
C PRO A 219 -12.08 2.95 0.82
N ARG A 220 -12.62 2.50 -0.31
CA ARG A 220 -12.46 1.15 -0.86
C ARG A 220 -11.67 1.27 -2.14
N THR A 221 -10.51 0.62 -2.20
CA THR A 221 -9.73 0.56 -3.46
C THR A 221 -9.41 -0.88 -3.78
N VAL A 222 -9.71 -1.28 -5.01
CA VAL A 222 -9.17 -2.50 -5.62
C VAL A 222 -8.34 -2.15 -6.82
N THR A 223 -7.10 -2.58 -6.79
CA THR A 223 -6.21 -2.58 -7.94
C THR A 223 -6.21 -3.98 -8.53
N ALA A 224 -6.67 -4.11 -9.77
CA ALA A 224 -6.60 -5.35 -10.52
C ALA A 224 -5.64 -5.19 -11.70
N ILE A 225 -4.59 -6.03 -11.71
CA ILE A 225 -3.67 -6.14 -12.84
C ILE A 225 -4.00 -7.43 -13.57
N ARG A 226 -4.31 -7.30 -14.84
CA ARG A 226 -4.65 -8.43 -15.70
C ARG A 226 -3.61 -8.61 -16.79
N THR A 227 -3.34 -9.85 -17.14
CA THR A 227 -2.53 -10.20 -18.32
C THR A 227 -3.35 -10.91 -19.37
N GLN A 228 -2.97 -10.70 -20.64
CA GLN A 228 -3.42 -11.48 -21.78
C GLN A 228 -2.26 -12.29 -22.33
N GLY A 229 -2.44 -13.61 -22.49
CA GLY A 229 -1.41 -14.51 -23.02
C GLY A 229 -0.36 -14.96 -22.00
N THR A 230 0.32 -16.07 -22.30
CA THR A 230 1.08 -16.91 -21.34
C THR A 230 2.43 -16.35 -20.86
N ARG A 231 2.78 -15.11 -21.20
CA ARG A 231 4.03 -14.46 -20.77
C ARG A 231 3.73 -13.13 -20.09
N LEU A 232 4.33 -12.90 -18.90
CA LEU A 232 4.27 -11.65 -18.13
C LEU A 232 4.90 -10.41 -18.83
N GLY A 233 5.13 -10.48 -20.15
CA GLY A 233 5.76 -9.42 -20.95
C GLY A 233 4.87 -8.85 -22.06
N LYS A 234 3.58 -9.24 -22.15
CA LYS A 234 2.65 -8.69 -23.16
C LYS A 234 1.41 -8.13 -22.48
N ALA A 235 1.27 -6.81 -22.58
CA ALA A 235 0.13 -5.98 -22.19
C ALA A 235 -0.48 -6.27 -20.80
N PHE A 236 -0.16 -5.40 -19.84
CA PHE A 236 -0.90 -5.31 -18.58
C PHE A 236 -2.13 -4.42 -18.77
N HIS A 237 -3.31 -4.97 -18.55
CA HIS A 237 -4.52 -4.16 -18.45
C HIS A 237 -4.77 -3.84 -16.98
N PHE A 238 -4.67 -2.57 -16.63
CA PHE A 238 -5.00 -2.07 -15.30
C PHE A 238 -6.49 -1.78 -15.26
N THR A 239 -7.24 -2.59 -14.54
CA THR A 239 -8.63 -2.25 -14.24
C THR A 239 -8.72 -1.82 -12.79
N LYS A 240 -9.20 -0.60 -12.61
CA LYS A 240 -9.41 -0.02 -11.29
C LYS A 240 -10.91 0.04 -11.03
N HIS A 241 -11.34 -0.73 -10.03
CA HIS A 241 -12.71 -0.67 -9.54
C HIS A 241 -12.69 0.10 -8.23
N MET A 242 -13.39 1.24 -8.22
CA MET A 242 -13.31 2.19 -7.13
C MET A 242 -14.65 2.88 -6.95
N HIS A 243 -15.17 2.76 -5.74
CA HIS A 243 -16.40 3.40 -5.31
C HIS A 243 -16.06 4.39 -4.20
N ILE A 244 -16.37 5.67 -4.43
CA ILE A 244 -16.27 6.74 -3.44
C ILE A 244 -17.70 7.06 -3.01
N CYS A 245 -17.98 7.09 -1.72
CA CYS A 245 -19.11 7.86 -1.19
C CYS A 245 -18.55 9.24 -0.82
N GLU A 246 -19.02 10.31 -1.46
CA GLU A 246 -18.45 11.67 -1.33
C GLU A 246 -18.59 12.26 0.09
N SER A 247 -17.57 13.01 0.55
CA SER A 247 -17.67 14.18 1.45
C SER A 247 -16.28 14.80 1.76
N PRO A 248 -16.19 16.05 2.26
CA PRO A 248 -14.95 16.81 2.36
C PRO A 248 -14.04 16.36 3.51
N SER A 249 -12.75 16.60 3.35
CA SER A 249 -11.62 16.23 4.22
C SER A 249 -11.79 16.57 5.71
N SER A 250 -11.41 15.63 6.59
CA SER A 250 -11.19 15.83 8.04
C SER A 250 -10.05 14.92 8.54
N PRO A 251 -9.27 15.34 9.57
CA PRO A 251 -8.21 14.51 10.16
C PRO A 251 -8.79 13.27 10.89
N ALA A 252 -8.21 12.09 10.66
CA ALA A 252 -8.61 10.81 11.28
C ALA A 252 -7.74 10.46 12.50
N HIS A 253 -8.28 9.68 13.44
CA HIS A 253 -7.54 9.02 14.53
C HIS A 253 -6.61 7.93 13.96
N GLY A 254 -5.43 7.79 14.58
CA GLY A 254 -4.36 6.88 14.14
C GLY A 254 -3.23 7.61 13.41
N HIS A 255 -2.18 6.88 13.01
CA HIS A 255 -1.00 7.44 12.31
C HIS A 255 -1.27 7.88 10.85
N THR A 256 -2.53 8.04 10.43
CA THR A 256 -2.93 8.32 9.04
C THR A 256 -3.72 9.64 8.92
N PRO A 257 -3.06 10.78 8.69
CA PRO A 257 -3.74 12.06 8.47
C PRO A 257 -4.41 12.14 7.09
N SER A 258 -5.49 12.93 6.98
CA SER A 258 -6.16 13.25 5.71
C SER A 258 -6.04 14.75 5.43
N TYR A 259 -5.76 15.10 4.17
CA TYR A 259 -5.55 16.48 3.73
C TYR A 259 -6.54 16.86 2.62
N GLY A 260 -7.16 18.03 2.72
CA GLY A 260 -7.96 18.62 1.65
C GLY A 260 -7.40 19.98 1.23
N LYS A 261 -7.29 20.21 -0.07
CA LYS A 261 -6.87 21.50 -0.63
C LYS A 261 -7.98 22.02 -1.54
N VAL A 262 -8.60 23.13 -1.15
CA VAL A 262 -9.53 23.86 -2.02
C VAL A 262 -8.71 24.80 -2.90
N PRO A 263 -8.76 24.70 -4.24
CA PRO A 263 -8.09 25.65 -5.12
C PRO A 263 -8.61 27.07 -4.85
N GLY A 264 -7.71 28.06 -4.76
CA GLY A 264 -8.12 29.46 -4.72
C GLY A 264 -8.88 29.84 -5.99
N ARG A 265 -9.95 30.63 -5.87
CA ARG A 265 -10.64 31.19 -7.05
C ARG A 265 -9.60 31.92 -7.90
N ARG A 266 -9.47 31.54 -9.18
CA ARG A 266 -8.80 32.39 -10.16
C ARG A 266 -9.65 33.66 -10.26
N THR A 267 -9.15 34.77 -9.74
CA THR A 267 -9.68 36.09 -10.08
C THR A 267 -9.33 36.33 -11.54
N SER A 268 -10.33 36.33 -12.42
CA SER A 268 -10.20 36.88 -13.75
C SER A 268 -9.99 38.38 -13.61
N THR A 269 -8.77 38.84 -13.89
CA THR A 269 -8.48 40.23 -14.26
C THR A 269 -8.37 40.33 -15.76
#